data_AF-A0A2V5HC88-F1
#
_entry.id   AF-A0A2V5HC88-F1
#
_cell.length_a   1.000
_cell.length_b   1.000
_cell.length_c   1.000
_cell.angle_alpha   90.00
_cell.angle_beta   90.00
_cell.angle_gamma   90.00
#
_symmetry.space_group_name_H-M   'P 1'
#
loop_
_entity.id
_entity.type
_entity.pdbx_description
1 polymer ?
#
loop_
_entity_poly.entity_id
_entity_poly.type
_entity_poly.pdbx_seq_one_letter_code
_entity_poly.pdbx_strand_id
1 'polypeptide(L)'
;MFKPSQPMMARLRLTTKQVNGGYYKGNRTGSMGYFAKNGSYVIDWKKVRTYVVPENLDQFKLTPFVTRVMSPTQSKYTRELKKKGRLITVERALEGKDYLDMWALDNGREVLEQEQIDKQLEEEEARRAAQAAKAAQIAEAAKVAEAAARKKARKEAWARITKEQEQAKLAAEAAATQSTTS
;
A
#
# COMPACT_ATOMS: atom_id res chain seq x y z
N MET A 1 20.85 -16.56 -60.41
CA MET A 1 20.38 -16.93 -59.06
C MET A 1 21.15 -18.16 -58.60
N PHE A 2 22.04 -17.99 -57.62
CA PHE A 2 22.91 -19.06 -57.12
C PHE A 2 22.06 -20.14 -56.44
N LYS A 3 22.05 -21.37 -57.00
CA LYS A 3 21.43 -22.53 -56.37
C LYS A 3 22.50 -23.17 -55.48
N PRO A 4 22.33 -23.18 -54.14
CA PRO A 4 23.33 -23.78 -53.26
C PRO A 4 23.51 -25.27 -53.52
N SER A 5 24.72 -25.77 -53.31
CA SER A 5 25.07 -27.19 -53.53
C SER A 5 24.26 -28.11 -52.59
N GLN A 6 23.97 -29.33 -53.05
CA GLN A 6 23.15 -30.31 -52.34
C GLN A 6 23.55 -30.55 -50.86
N PRO A 7 24.84 -30.65 -50.47
CA PRO A 7 25.22 -30.82 -49.07
C PRO A 7 24.98 -29.57 -48.21
N MET A 8 24.97 -28.38 -48.82
CA MET A 8 24.69 -27.12 -48.14
C MET A 8 23.19 -26.95 -47.87
N MET A 9 22.33 -27.48 -48.74
CA MET A 9 20.87 -27.51 -48.51
C MET A 9 20.46 -28.40 -47.33
N ALA A 10 21.20 -29.47 -47.05
CA ALA A 10 20.90 -30.39 -45.95
C ALA A 10 21.09 -29.80 -44.54
N ARG A 11 21.87 -28.70 -44.41
CA ARG A 11 22.17 -28.04 -43.13
C ARG A 11 21.37 -26.77 -42.88
N LEU A 12 20.54 -26.34 -43.84
CA LEU A 12 19.69 -25.17 -43.67
C LEU A 12 18.51 -25.49 -42.75
N ARG A 13 18.08 -24.51 -41.96
CA ARG A 13 16.91 -24.66 -41.08
C ARG A 13 15.66 -24.89 -41.90
N LEU A 14 14.87 -25.90 -41.51
CA LEU A 14 13.60 -26.20 -42.15
C LEU A 14 12.62 -25.02 -42.08
N THR A 15 11.98 -24.75 -43.20
CA THR A 15 10.92 -23.78 -43.42
C THR A 15 9.66 -24.53 -43.85
N THR A 16 8.52 -23.85 -43.83
CA THR A 16 7.21 -24.44 -44.13
C THR A 16 7.07 -25.00 -45.54
N LYS A 17 7.94 -24.63 -46.48
CA LYS A 17 7.84 -25.02 -47.91
C LYS A 17 8.86 -26.08 -48.33
N GLN A 18 9.71 -26.54 -47.41
CA GLN A 18 10.79 -27.48 -47.71
C GLN A 18 10.41 -28.95 -47.49
N VAL A 19 9.39 -29.23 -46.69
CA VAL A 19 8.94 -30.60 -46.35
C VAL A 19 7.44 -30.68 -46.56
N ASN A 20 6.95 -31.86 -46.98
CA ASN A 20 5.52 -32.12 -47.17
C ASN A 20 4.81 -32.42 -45.83
N GLY A 21 3.61 -33.00 -45.88
CA GLY A 21 2.69 -33.25 -44.78
C GLY A 21 3.32 -33.62 -43.43
N GLY A 22 2.72 -33.10 -42.36
CA GLY A 22 3.13 -33.32 -40.97
C GLY A 22 4.06 -32.25 -40.39
N TYR A 23 4.80 -31.51 -41.23
CA TYR A 23 5.62 -30.40 -40.76
C TYR A 23 4.86 -29.07 -40.76
N TYR A 24 4.33 -28.67 -39.60
CA TYR A 24 3.74 -27.35 -39.39
C TYR A 24 4.69 -26.42 -38.63
N LYS A 25 4.90 -25.20 -39.14
CA LYS A 25 5.70 -24.16 -38.49
C LYS A 25 4.95 -22.83 -38.56
N GLY A 26 4.62 -22.27 -37.41
CA GLY A 26 3.84 -21.03 -37.32
C GLY A 26 4.63 -19.75 -37.63
N ASN A 27 3.90 -18.66 -37.93
CA ASN A 27 4.44 -17.34 -38.28
C ASN A 27 4.28 -16.28 -37.16
N ARG A 28 4.23 -16.72 -35.89
CA ARG A 28 4.02 -15.83 -34.72
C ARG A 28 2.74 -14.99 -34.77
N THR A 29 1.69 -15.49 -35.42
CA THR A 29 0.36 -14.86 -35.41
C THR A 29 -0.29 -14.85 -34.02
N GLY A 30 0.19 -15.71 -33.10
CA GLY A 30 -0.37 -15.89 -31.75
C GLY A 30 -1.57 -16.84 -31.75
N SER A 31 -1.92 -17.40 -30.59
CA SER A 31 -3.12 -18.24 -30.46
C SER A 31 -4.35 -17.38 -30.21
N MET A 32 -5.29 -17.40 -31.16
CA MET A 32 -6.56 -16.65 -31.07
C MET A 32 -7.69 -17.48 -30.43
N GLY A 33 -7.36 -18.62 -29.81
CA GLY A 33 -8.36 -19.62 -29.44
C GLY A 33 -7.72 -20.94 -29.03
N TYR A 34 -8.44 -22.04 -29.26
CA TYR A 34 -8.00 -23.40 -28.97
C TYR A 34 -8.56 -24.40 -29.97
N PHE A 35 -7.90 -25.55 -30.11
CA PHE A 35 -8.40 -26.67 -30.90
C PHE A 35 -9.34 -27.53 -30.05
N ALA A 36 -10.53 -27.81 -30.56
CA ALA A 36 -11.46 -28.77 -29.96
C ALA A 36 -11.04 -30.21 -30.29
N LYS A 37 -11.57 -31.19 -29.53
CA LYS A 37 -11.21 -32.62 -29.68
C LYS A 37 -11.49 -33.19 -31.08
N ASN A 38 -12.41 -32.59 -31.82
CA ASN A 38 -12.76 -32.96 -33.20
C ASN A 38 -11.85 -32.32 -34.27
N GLY A 39 -10.78 -31.61 -33.88
CA GLY A 39 -9.87 -30.93 -34.79
C GLY A 39 -10.36 -29.57 -35.30
N SER A 40 -11.56 -29.11 -34.90
CA SER A 40 -12.03 -27.75 -35.20
C SER A 40 -11.32 -26.71 -34.34
N TYR A 41 -11.19 -25.48 -34.85
CA TYR A 41 -10.61 -24.36 -34.11
C TYR A 41 -11.72 -23.44 -33.58
N VAL A 42 -11.77 -23.24 -32.27
CA VAL A 42 -12.73 -22.34 -31.61
C VAL A 42 -12.02 -21.05 -31.24
N ILE A 43 -12.56 -19.92 -31.68
CA ILE A 43 -11.99 -18.59 -31.47
C ILE A 43 -12.39 -18.06 -30.09
N ASP A 44 -11.41 -17.58 -29.34
CA ASP A 44 -11.59 -16.84 -28.09
C ASP A 44 -11.45 -15.34 -28.36
N TRP A 45 -12.60 -14.64 -28.40
CA TRP A 45 -12.65 -13.22 -28.70
C TRP A 45 -11.86 -12.34 -27.72
N LYS A 46 -11.53 -12.83 -26.51
CA LYS A 46 -10.68 -12.08 -25.57
C LYS A 46 -9.22 -12.02 -26.01
N LYS A 47 -8.77 -12.96 -26.86
CA LYS A 47 -7.40 -13.02 -27.38
C LYS A 47 -7.24 -12.35 -28.74
N VAL A 48 -8.36 -12.02 -29.39
CA VAL A 48 -8.38 -11.33 -30.68
C VAL A 48 -7.92 -9.89 -30.46
N ARG A 49 -6.83 -9.51 -31.13
CA ARG A 49 -6.28 -8.14 -31.06
C ARG A 49 -7.19 -7.20 -31.84
N THR A 50 -7.60 -6.11 -31.19
CA THR A 50 -8.30 -4.99 -31.83
C THR A 50 -7.39 -3.76 -31.83
N TYR A 51 -7.44 -2.98 -32.89
CA TYR A 51 -6.74 -1.69 -32.99
C TYR A 51 -7.79 -0.59 -32.87
N VAL A 52 -7.87 0.02 -31.69
CA VAL A 52 -8.90 1.03 -31.39
C VAL A 52 -8.54 2.34 -32.08
N VAL A 53 -9.44 2.81 -32.93
CA VAL A 53 -9.33 4.12 -33.60
C VAL A 53 -10.03 5.16 -32.73
N PRO A 54 -9.38 6.28 -32.36
CA PRO A 54 -10.04 7.36 -31.60
C PRO A 54 -11.25 7.94 -32.33
N GLU A 55 -12.25 8.38 -31.57
CA GLU A 55 -13.41 9.07 -32.11
C GLU A 55 -13.03 10.46 -32.67
N ASN A 56 -13.68 10.90 -33.75
CA ASN A 56 -13.47 12.20 -34.40
C ASN A 56 -12.04 12.46 -34.92
N LEU A 57 -11.35 11.42 -35.39
CA LEU A 57 -10.01 11.55 -36.00
C LEU A 57 -10.02 12.45 -37.25
N ASP A 58 -11.13 12.50 -37.97
CA ASP A 58 -11.36 13.35 -39.15
C ASP A 58 -11.43 14.85 -38.83
N GLN A 59 -11.89 15.21 -37.63
CA GLN A 59 -11.97 16.58 -37.15
C GLN A 59 -10.67 17.06 -36.47
N PHE A 60 -9.71 16.14 -36.27
CA PHE A 60 -8.49 16.42 -35.53
C PHE A 60 -7.50 17.23 -36.36
N LYS A 61 -6.99 18.32 -35.78
CA LYS A 61 -6.12 19.29 -36.48
C LYS A 61 -4.65 18.87 -36.54
N LEU A 62 -4.22 17.90 -35.73
CA LEU A 62 -2.81 17.52 -35.67
C LEU A 62 -2.43 16.64 -36.87
N THR A 63 -1.43 17.09 -37.61
CA THR A 63 -0.83 16.36 -38.74
C THR A 63 0.50 15.73 -38.35
N PRO A 64 0.97 14.69 -39.06
CA PRO A 64 2.28 14.07 -38.79
C PRO A 64 3.48 14.98 -39.06
N PHE A 65 3.26 16.14 -39.68
CA PHE A 65 4.29 17.13 -39.98
C PHE A 65 4.06 18.42 -39.21
N VAL A 66 5.15 19.10 -38.87
CA VAL A 66 5.18 20.43 -38.24
C VAL A 66 5.77 21.42 -39.24
N THR A 67 5.37 22.69 -39.14
CA THR A 67 5.92 23.74 -40.02
C THR A 67 7.41 24.00 -39.72
N ARG A 68 8.21 24.21 -40.77
CA ARG A 68 9.65 24.49 -40.64
C ARG A 68 9.95 25.86 -40.03
N VAL A 69 8.96 26.75 -40.01
CA VAL A 69 9.07 28.09 -39.39
C VAL A 69 9.23 27.96 -37.87
N MET A 70 8.66 26.92 -37.27
CA MET A 70 8.81 26.64 -35.85
C MET A 70 10.14 25.91 -35.59
N SER A 71 11.04 26.54 -34.83
CA SER A 71 12.26 25.89 -34.35
C SER A 71 11.91 24.79 -33.34
N PRO A 72 12.65 23.67 -33.31
CA PRO A 72 12.44 22.62 -32.31
C PRO A 72 12.56 23.15 -30.88
N THR A 73 11.48 23.02 -30.11
CA THR A 73 11.45 23.42 -28.69
C THR A 73 12.33 22.49 -27.87
N GLN A 74 13.32 23.04 -27.17
CA GLN A 74 14.18 22.30 -26.25
C GLN A 74 13.41 21.93 -24.97
N SER A 75 13.85 20.87 -24.30
CA SER A 75 13.23 20.46 -23.03
C SER A 75 13.50 21.48 -21.90
N LYS A 76 12.53 21.67 -21.00
CA LYS A 76 12.71 22.51 -19.80
C LYS A 76 13.56 21.83 -18.73
N TYR A 77 13.51 20.50 -18.69
CA TYR A 77 14.18 19.68 -17.70
C TYR A 77 15.65 19.54 -18.06
N THR A 78 16.48 20.33 -17.39
CA THR A 78 17.91 20.40 -17.69
C THR A 78 18.72 20.28 -16.42
N ARG A 79 19.87 19.60 -16.50
CA ARG A 79 20.83 19.47 -15.40
C ARG A 79 22.20 19.95 -15.86
N GLU A 80 22.84 20.74 -15.01
CA GLU A 80 24.23 21.13 -15.20
C GLU A 80 25.16 20.03 -14.70
N LEU A 81 26.04 19.56 -15.59
CA LEU A 81 27.07 18.58 -15.29
C LEU A 81 28.44 19.23 -15.50
N LYS A 82 29.28 19.21 -14.46
CA LYS A 82 30.67 19.66 -14.56
C LYS A 82 31.52 18.54 -15.15
N LYS A 83 31.89 18.65 -16.43
CA LYS A 83 32.78 17.70 -17.11
C LYS A 83 34.07 18.41 -17.50
N LYS A 84 35.22 17.90 -17.05
CA LYS A 84 36.56 18.44 -17.37
C LYS A 84 36.69 19.96 -17.13
N GLY A 85 36.15 20.46 -16.02
CA GLY A 85 36.23 21.88 -15.65
C GLY A 85 35.24 22.83 -16.36
N ARG A 86 34.44 22.34 -17.31
CA ARG A 86 33.37 23.10 -18.00
C ARG A 86 31.99 22.65 -17.51
N LEU A 87 31.08 23.60 -17.29
CA LEU A 87 29.66 23.31 -17.04
C LEU A 87 28.98 22.99 -18.37
N ILE A 88 28.38 21.80 -18.47
CA ILE A 88 27.61 21.35 -19.64
C ILE A 88 26.17 21.17 -19.20
N THR A 89 25.30 21.88 -19.88
CA THR A 89 23.85 21.81 -19.77
C THR A 89 23.36 20.58 -20.53
N VAL A 90 22.82 19.59 -19.84
CA VAL A 90 22.33 18.33 -20.43
C VAL A 90 20.85 18.17 -20.12
N GLU A 91 20.06 17.73 -21.09
CA GLU A 91 18.66 17.41 -20.90
C GLU A 91 18.52 16.25 -19.90
N ARG A 92 17.70 16.44 -18.87
CA ARG A 92 17.33 15.39 -17.92
C ARG A 92 15.92 14.88 -18.25
N ALA A 93 15.63 13.63 -17.91
CA ALA A 93 14.28 13.08 -18.03
C ALA A 93 13.34 13.70 -16.99
N LEU A 94 12.03 13.67 -17.27
CA LEU A 94 10.99 14.02 -16.31
C LEU A 94 11.05 13.07 -15.10
N GLU A 95 11.29 13.62 -13.91
CA GLU A 95 11.31 12.85 -12.67
C GLU A 95 9.91 12.79 -12.02
N GLY A 96 9.70 11.81 -11.13
CA GLY A 96 8.42 11.68 -10.43
C GLY A 96 8.04 12.91 -9.60
N LYS A 97 9.03 13.61 -9.01
CA LYS A 97 8.79 14.86 -8.28
C LYS A 97 8.29 15.97 -9.20
N ASP A 98 8.91 16.13 -10.37
CA ASP A 98 8.49 17.12 -11.36
C ASP A 98 7.04 16.87 -11.81
N TYR A 99 6.64 15.59 -11.92
CA TYR A 99 5.26 15.23 -12.19
C TYR A 99 4.31 15.59 -11.04
N LEU A 100 4.69 15.32 -9.79
CA LEU A 100 3.87 15.69 -8.63
C LEU A 100 3.68 17.19 -8.53
N ASP A 101 4.73 17.97 -8.78
CA ASP A 101 4.65 19.44 -8.79
C ASP A 101 3.71 19.92 -9.90
N MET A 102 3.84 19.38 -11.12
CA MET A 102 2.94 19.69 -12.24
C MET A 102 1.48 19.30 -11.92
N TRP A 103 1.28 18.10 -11.36
CA TRP A 103 -0.04 17.60 -10.98
C TRP A 103 -0.69 18.46 -9.90
N ALA A 104 0.08 18.89 -8.89
CA ALA A 104 -0.41 19.76 -7.82
C ALA A 104 -0.79 21.15 -8.33
N LEU A 105 -0.05 21.67 -9.33
CA LEU A 105 -0.37 22.95 -9.97
C LEU A 105 -1.66 22.87 -10.80
N ASP A 106 -1.85 21.79 -11.56
CA ASP A 106 -3.02 21.63 -12.44
C ASP A 106 -4.30 21.24 -11.66
N ASN A 107 -4.16 20.49 -10.56
CA ASN A 107 -5.28 19.93 -9.78
C ASN A 107 -5.39 20.53 -8.37
N GLY A 108 -5.18 21.85 -8.24
CA GLY A 108 -5.14 22.51 -6.94
C GLY A 108 -6.36 22.27 -6.04
N ARG A 109 -7.54 22.01 -6.61
CA ARG A 109 -8.74 21.65 -5.83
C ARG A 109 -8.61 20.30 -5.11
N GLU A 110 -8.14 19.27 -5.80
CA GLU A 110 -7.98 17.93 -5.23
C GLU A 110 -6.90 17.93 -4.14
N VAL A 111 -5.84 18.73 -4.33
CA VAL A 111 -4.77 18.91 -3.32
C VAL A 111 -5.32 19.54 -2.04
N LEU A 112 -6.09 20.62 -2.15
CA LEU A 112 -6.68 21.29 -0.99
C LEU A 112 -7.67 20.39 -0.24
N GLU A 113 -8.47 19.62 -0.96
CA GLU A 113 -9.40 18.65 -0.36
C GLU A 113 -8.61 17.56 0.41
N GLN A 114 -7.51 17.05 -0.17
CA GLN A 114 -6.65 16.08 0.50
C GLN A 114 -5.99 16.67 1.76
N GLU A 115 -5.44 17.89 1.70
CA GLU A 115 -4.85 18.56 2.86
C GLU A 115 -5.86 18.78 3.99
N GLN A 116 -7.13 19.05 3.66
CA GLN A 116 -8.20 19.17 4.65
C GLN A 116 -8.53 17.83 5.29
N ILE A 117 -8.62 16.76 4.48
CA ILE A 117 -8.84 15.40 4.98
C ILE A 117 -7.69 14.99 5.92
N ASP A 118 -6.44 15.23 5.53
CA ASP A 118 -5.27 14.89 6.33
C ASP A 118 -5.28 15.64 7.67
N LYS A 119 -5.60 16.94 7.67
CA LYS A 119 -5.78 17.72 8.91
C LYS A 119 -6.89 17.18 9.80
N GLN A 120 -8.03 16.81 9.20
CA GLN A 120 -9.14 16.22 9.96
C GLN A 120 -8.75 14.88 10.58
N LEU A 121 -8.01 14.04 9.85
CA LEU A 121 -7.49 12.78 10.36
C LEU A 121 -6.49 13.00 11.50
N GLU A 122 -5.55 13.93 11.35
CA GLU A 122 -4.61 14.31 12.42
C GLU A 122 -5.34 14.83 13.66
N GLU A 123 -6.37 15.66 13.49
CA GLU A 123 -7.21 16.14 14.59
C GLU A 123 -8.00 15.01 15.27
N GLU A 124 -8.53 14.07 14.50
CA GLU A 124 -9.21 12.88 15.01
C GLU A 124 -8.26 11.97 15.78
N GLU A 125 -7.07 11.72 15.24
CA GLU A 125 -6.03 10.92 15.88
C GLU A 125 -5.58 11.57 17.19
N ALA A 126 -5.36 12.89 17.20
CA ALA A 126 -5.05 13.64 18.41
C ALA A 126 -6.19 13.57 19.44
N ARG A 127 -7.46 13.69 19.01
CA ARG A 127 -8.63 13.53 19.88
C ARG A 127 -8.70 12.12 20.47
N ARG A 128 -8.51 11.08 19.67
CA ARG A 128 -8.49 9.68 20.12
C ARG A 128 -7.34 9.43 21.08
N ALA A 129 -6.14 9.94 20.80
CA ALA A 129 -4.99 9.85 21.69
C ALA A 129 -5.24 10.55 23.04
N ALA A 130 -5.84 11.75 23.03
CA ALA A 130 -6.21 12.47 24.25
C ALA A 130 -7.29 11.75 25.06
N GLN A 131 -8.29 11.17 24.40
CA GLN A 131 -9.31 10.35 25.05
C GLN A 131 -8.70 9.08 25.67
N ALA A 132 -7.81 8.39 24.96
CA ALA A 132 -7.09 7.23 25.46
C ALA A 132 -6.22 7.59 26.68
N ALA A 133 -5.51 8.73 26.64
CA ALA A 133 -4.71 9.22 27.76
C ALA A 133 -5.57 9.55 28.98
N LYS A 134 -6.72 10.22 28.79
CA LYS A 134 -7.67 10.48 29.89
C LYS A 134 -8.25 9.19 30.46
N ALA A 135 -8.61 8.23 29.62
CA ALA A 135 -9.10 6.92 30.06
C ALA A 135 -8.03 6.15 30.85
N ALA A 136 -6.76 6.21 30.43
CA ALA A 136 -5.64 5.63 31.17
C ALA A 136 -5.45 6.29 32.54
N GLN A 137 -5.51 7.63 32.62
CA GLN A 137 -5.43 8.35 33.90
C GLN A 137 -6.59 8.00 34.83
N ILE A 138 -7.82 7.90 34.31
CA ILE A 138 -9.00 7.50 35.09
C ILE A 138 -8.83 6.06 35.59
N ALA A 139 -8.36 5.15 34.74
CA ALA A 139 -8.11 3.76 35.12
C ALA A 139 -7.00 3.63 36.19
N GLU A 140 -5.95 4.44 36.09
CA GLU A 140 -4.90 4.51 37.10
C GLU A 140 -5.44 5.06 38.43
N ALA A 141 -6.19 6.17 38.39
CA ALA A 141 -6.85 6.73 39.56
C ALA A 141 -7.81 5.75 40.22
N ALA A 142 -8.57 4.98 39.43
CA ALA A 142 -9.46 3.93 39.92
C ALA A 142 -8.69 2.80 40.61
N LYS A 143 -7.56 2.34 40.04
CA LYS A 143 -6.68 1.35 40.69
C LYS A 143 -6.11 1.85 42.01
N VAL A 144 -5.70 3.12 42.06
CA VAL A 144 -5.20 3.75 43.29
C VAL A 144 -6.31 3.85 44.35
N ALA A 145 -7.52 4.25 43.93
CA ALA A 145 -8.68 4.32 44.82
C ALA A 145 -9.09 2.95 45.36
N GLU A 146 -9.10 1.91 44.52
CA GLU A 146 -9.39 0.53 44.92
C GLU A 146 -8.33 0.01 45.91
N ALA A 147 -7.04 0.28 45.65
CA ALA A 147 -5.96 -0.07 46.56
C ALA A 147 -6.09 0.65 47.92
N ALA A 148 -6.49 1.93 47.91
CA ALA A 148 -6.74 2.69 49.13
C ALA A 148 -7.96 2.15 49.91
N ALA A 149 -9.04 1.81 49.22
CA ALA A 149 -10.23 1.20 49.81
C ALA A 149 -9.89 -0.16 50.45
N ARG A 150 -9.10 -0.99 49.77
CA ARG A 150 -8.63 -2.28 50.29
C ARG A 150 -7.75 -2.12 51.54
N LYS A 151 -6.87 -1.10 51.58
CA LYS A 151 -6.08 -0.77 52.79
C LYS A 151 -6.98 -0.33 53.94
N LYS A 152 -7.99 0.52 53.67
CA LYS A 152 -8.96 0.98 54.68
C LYS A 152 -9.78 -0.19 55.25
N ALA A 153 -10.34 -1.04 54.37
CA ALA A 153 -11.09 -2.23 54.77
C ALA A 153 -10.23 -3.21 55.61
N ARG A 154 -8.96 -3.40 55.23
CA ARG A 154 -8.01 -4.23 56.01
C ARG A 154 -7.74 -3.64 57.39
N LYS A 155 -7.62 -2.30 57.50
CA LYS A 155 -7.43 -1.61 58.79
C LYS A 155 -8.67 -1.74 59.69
N GLU A 156 -9.86 -1.56 59.12
CA GLU A 156 -11.14 -1.72 59.84
C GLU A 156 -11.37 -3.17 60.29
N ALA A 157 -11.07 -4.15 59.45
CA ALA A 157 -11.13 -5.56 59.80
C ALA A 157 -10.15 -5.91 60.93
N TRP A 158 -8.91 -5.40 60.87
CA TRP A 158 -7.93 -5.59 61.94
C TRP A 158 -8.40 -4.95 63.26
N ALA A 159 -9.00 -3.76 63.20
CA ALA A 159 -9.55 -3.08 64.37
C ALA A 159 -10.76 -3.83 64.99
N ARG A 160 -11.56 -4.53 64.17
CA ARG A 160 -12.63 -5.41 64.69
C ARG A 160 -12.05 -6.63 65.40
N ILE A 161 -11.07 -7.29 64.78
CA ILE A 161 -10.38 -8.45 65.36
C ILE A 161 -9.73 -8.10 66.71
N THR A 162 -9.07 -6.95 66.81
CA THR A 162 -8.47 -6.53 68.09
C THR A 162 -9.53 -6.24 69.16
N LYS A 163 -10.64 -5.59 68.79
CA LYS A 163 -11.76 -5.37 69.72
C LYS A 163 -12.39 -6.67 70.22
N GLU A 164 -12.57 -7.64 69.33
CA GLU A 164 -13.08 -8.98 69.68
C GLU A 164 -12.09 -9.71 70.62
N GLN A 165 -10.78 -9.60 70.39
CA GLN A 165 -9.77 -10.16 71.28
C GLN A 165 -9.74 -9.49 72.67
N GLU A 166 -9.92 -8.18 72.74
CA GLU A 166 -10.03 -7.44 74.01
C GLU A 166 -11.29 -7.83 74.79
N GLN A 167 -12.44 -7.94 74.11
CA GLN A 167 -13.68 -8.41 74.73
C GLN A 167 -13.58 -9.86 75.21
N ALA A 168 -12.92 -10.73 74.43
CA ALA A 168 -12.65 -12.11 74.82
C ALA A 168 -11.71 -12.20 76.05
N LYS A 169 -10.71 -11.31 76.15
CA LYS A 169 -9.86 -11.21 77.35
C LYS A 169 -10.63 -10.76 78.58
N LEU A 170 -11.47 -9.73 78.46
CA LEU A 170 -12.31 -9.25 79.56
C LEU A 170 -13.34 -10.31 79.99
N ALA A 171 -13.92 -11.06 79.05
CA ALA A 171 -14.81 -12.18 79.35
C ALA A 171 -14.06 -13.34 80.04
N ALA A 172 -12.81 -13.62 79.65
CA ALA A 172 -11.97 -14.61 80.31
C ALA A 172 -11.57 -14.18 81.73
N GLU A 173 -11.27 -12.90 81.96
CA GLU A 173 -11.02 -12.34 83.31
C GLU A 173 -12.29 -12.35 84.18
N ALA A 174 -13.47 -12.08 83.59
CA ALA A 174 -14.76 -12.21 84.26
C ALA A 174 -15.11 -13.67 84.61
N ALA A 175 -14.73 -14.63 83.77
CA ALA A 175 -14.89 -16.06 84.05
C ALA A 175 -13.92 -16.55 85.15
N ALA A 176 -12.68 -16.05 85.17
CA ALA A 176 -11.69 -16.38 86.20
C ALA A 176 -12.05 -15.83 87.61
N THR A 177 -12.85 -14.76 87.67
CA THR A 177 -13.38 -14.21 88.93
C THR A 177 -14.64 -14.93 89.42
N GLN A 178 -15.35 -15.66 88.55
CA GLN A 178 -16.47 -16.52 88.94
C GLN A 178 -16.06 -17.92 89.42
N SER A 179 -14.84 -18.39 89.12
CA SER A 179 -14.33 -19.71 89.55
C SER A 179 -13.60 -19.70 90.91
N THR A 180 -13.49 -18.56 91.59
CA THR A 180 -12.85 -18.43 92.92
C THR A 180 -13.86 -18.25 94.07
N THR A 181 -15.15 -18.36 93.77
CA THR A 181 -16.24 -18.42 94.77
C THR A 181 -17.00 -19.73 94.62
N SER A 182 -16.38 -20.84 94.99
CA SER A 182 -16.99 -22.14 95.31
C SER A 182 -16.02 -22.95 96.17
#